data_AF-A0A971BWP1-F1
#
_entry.id   AF-A0A971BWP1-F1
#
_cell.length_a   1.000
_cell.length_b   1.000
_cell.length_c   1.000
_cell.angle_alpha   90.00
_cell.angle_beta   90.00
_cell.angle_gamma   90.00
#
_symmetry.space_group_name_H-M   'P 1'
#
loop_
_entity.id
_entity.type
_entity.pdbx_description
1 polymer ?
#
loop_
_entity_poly.entity_id
_entity_poly.type
_entity_poly.pdbx_seq_one_letter_code
_entity_poly.pdbx_strand_id
1 'polypeptide(L)' 'MKQIDTLEQWYTFSDMLSAAGYRLFPSQCEENNEEGYKVRLFASGRPDLYITTRDAEVYNAILQYKPSGFERG' A
#
# COMPACT_ATOMS: atom_id res chain seq x y z
N MET A 1 0.39 8.61 9.30
CA MET A 1 0.41 7.13 9.24
C MET A 1 -1.02 6.67 9.14
N LYS A 2 -1.35 5.81 8.16
CA LYS A 2 -2.73 5.35 7.90
C LYS A 2 -2.84 3.88 8.33
N GLN A 3 -3.82 3.57 9.16
CA GLN A 3 -4.10 2.18 9.51
C GLN A 3 -5.08 1.57 8.51
N ILE A 4 -4.75 0.39 7.99
CA ILE A 4 -5.59 -0.40 7.08
C ILE A 4 -5.56 -1.83 7.61
N ASP A 5 -6.68 -2.32 8.11
CA ASP A 5 -6.76 -3.66 8.71
C ASP A 5 -7.61 -4.62 7.87
N THR A 6 -8.14 -4.15 6.74
CA THR A 6 -8.98 -4.97 5.85
C THR A 6 -8.60 -4.78 4.39
N LEU A 7 -8.80 -5.83 3.59
CA LEU A 7 -8.55 -5.79 2.15
C LEU A 7 -9.44 -4.77 1.45
N GLU A 8 -10.69 -4.61 1.88
CA GLU A 8 -11.61 -3.62 1.30
C GLU A 8 -11.10 -2.19 1.48
N GLN A 9 -10.57 -1.86 2.66
CA GLN A 9 -9.93 -0.56 2.92
C GLN A 9 -8.68 -0.37 2.04
N TRP A 10 -7.88 -1.43 1.87
CA TRP A 10 -6.72 -1.38 0.97
C TRP A 10 -7.12 -1.13 -0.48
N TYR A 11 -8.11 -1.88 -0.99
CA TYR A 11 -8.58 -1.72 -2.37
C TYR A 11 -9.19 -0.33 -2.59
N THR A 12 -10.03 0.15 -1.69
CA THR A 12 -10.61 1.50 -1.78
C THR A 12 -9.53 2.58 -1.77
N PHE A 13 -8.51 2.43 -0.91
CA PHE A 13 -7.43 3.41 -0.80
C PHE A 13 -6.51 3.41 -2.03
N SER A 14 -6.12 2.23 -2.49
CA SER A 14 -5.29 2.08 -3.68
C SER A 14 -6.02 2.49 -4.96
N ASP A 15 -7.33 2.22 -5.06
CA ASP A 15 -8.18 2.69 -6.16
C ASP A 15 -8.28 4.22 -6.17
N MET A 16 -8.55 4.86 -5.03
CA MET A 16 -8.59 6.32 -4.92
C MET A 16 -7.26 6.96 -5.36
N LEU A 17 -6.13 6.37 -4.97
CA LEU A 17 -4.81 6.87 -5.34
C LEU A 17 -4.51 6.65 -6.83
N SER A 18 -4.91 5.49 -7.37
CA SER A 18 -4.80 5.18 -8.79
C SER A 18 -5.65 6.12 -9.65
N ALA A 19 -6.91 6.35 -9.25
CA ALA A 19 -7.84 7.28 -9.90
C ALA A 19 -7.34 8.73 -9.87
N ALA A 20 -6.60 9.11 -8.82
CA ALA A 20 -5.91 10.39 -8.73
C ALA A 20 -4.59 10.45 -9.53
N GLY A 21 -4.22 9.38 -10.23
CA GLY A 21 -3.02 9.28 -11.08
C GLY A 21 -1.73 8.98 -10.32
N TYR A 22 -1.81 8.60 -9.04
CA TYR A 22 -0.63 8.24 -8.26
C TYR A 22 -0.16 6.83 -8.58
N ARG A 23 1.15 6.69 -8.83
CA ARG A 23 1.79 5.38 -8.92
C ARG A 23 2.29 4.98 -7.55
N LEU A 24 1.77 3.88 -7.03
CA LEU A 24 2.16 3.31 -5.75
C LEU A 24 3.19 2.21 -5.97
N PHE A 25 4.34 2.35 -5.31
CA PHE A 25 5.34 1.30 -5.24
C PHE A 25 5.50 0.88 -3.78
N PRO A 26 5.09 -0.34 -3.42
CA PRO A 26 5.36 -0.87 -2.09
C PRO A 26 6.86 -1.06 -1.92
N SER A 27 7.36 -0.59 -0.79
CA SER A 27 8.71 -0.84 -0.32
C SER A 27 8.61 -1.65 0.95
N GLN A 28 9.42 -2.70 1.01
CA GLN A 28 9.50 -3.59 2.16
C GLN A 28 9.76 -2.76 3.43
N CYS A 29 8.95 -2.97 4.46
CA CYS A 29 9.15 -2.36 5.76
C CYS A 29 9.17 -3.45 6.84
N GLU A 30 9.60 -3.03 8.04
CA GLU A 30 9.85 -3.89 9.19
C GLU A 30 8.64 -4.77 9.54
N GLU A 31 8.85 -6.07 9.33
CA GLU A 31 8.08 -7.18 9.92
C GLU A 31 8.71 -7.47 11.28
N ASN A 32 8.39 -6.71 12.34
CA ASN A 32 8.56 -7.12 13.75
C ASN A 32 8.34 -5.94 14.70
N ASN A 33 7.09 -5.65 15.03
CA ASN A 33 6.80 -5.00 16.31
C ASN A 33 5.41 -5.42 16.78
N GLU A 34 5.19 -5.42 18.10
CA GLU A 34 3.89 -5.70 18.76
C GLU A 34 2.75 -4.81 18.24
N GLU A 35 3.06 -3.77 17.46
CA GLU A 35 2.12 -2.85 16.82
C GLU A 35 1.51 -3.35 15.49
N GLY A 36 2.12 -4.33 14.82
CA GLY A 36 1.71 -4.86 13.50
C GLY A 36 2.74 -4.64 12.38
N TYR A 37 2.35 -4.97 11.15
CA TYR A 37 3.14 -4.78 9.94
C TYR A 37 3.08 -3.31 9.49
N LYS A 38 4.26 -2.72 9.26
CA LYS A 38 4.36 -1.39 8.65
C LYS A 38 4.74 -1.57 7.17
N VAL A 39 4.19 -0.74 6.28
CA VAL A 39 4.52 -0.72 4.85
C VAL A 39 4.73 0.71 4.41
N ARG A 40 5.86 0.97 3.73
CA ARG A 40 6.10 2.25 3.07
C ARG A 40 5.67 2.14 1.62
N LEU A 41 4.81 3.05 1.18
CA LEU A 41 4.37 3.19 -0.20
C LEU A 41 4.93 4.47 -0.78
N PHE A 42 5.73 4.32 -1.82
CA PHE A 42 6.17 5.45 -2.63
C PHE A 42 5.05 5.87 -3.56
N ALA A 43 4.58 7.11 -3.42
CA ALA A 43 3.62 7.72 -4.34
C ALA A 43 4.37 8.69 -5.27
N SER A 44 4.30 8.47 -6.59
CA SER A 44 5.01 9.33 -7.54
C SER A 44 4.57 10.79 -7.42
N GLY A 45 5.53 11.70 -7.15
CA GLY A 45 5.29 13.14 -7.03
C GLY A 45 4.68 13.59 -5.70
N ARG A 46 4.61 12.73 -4.68
CA ARG A 46 4.06 13.02 -3.34
C ARG A 46 4.98 12.50 -2.24
N PRO A 47 4.83 12.99 -1.00
CA PRO A 47 5.51 12.40 0.15
C PRO A 47 5.10 10.93 0.33
N ASP A 48 6.02 10.15 0.89
CA ASP A 48 5.82 8.73 1.13
C ASP A 48 4.65 8.46 2.07
N LEU A 49 3.89 7.43 1.74
CA LEU A 49 2.76 6.99 2.53
C LEU A 49 3.19 5.84 3.43
N TYR A 50 2.88 5.95 4.72
CA TYR A 50 3.14 4.89 5.69
C TYR A 50 1.81 4.25 6.08
N ILE A 51 1.66 2.98 5.72
CA ILE A 51 0.53 2.14 6.09
C ILE A 51 0.93 1.22 7.23
N THR A 52 0.02 1.03 8.17
CA THR A 52 0.15 0.02 9.22
C THR A 52 -1.04 -0.92 9.14
N THR A 53 -0.78 -2.22 9.17
CA THR A 53 -1.79 -3.28 9.20
C THR A 53 -1.41 -4.28 10.27
N ARG A 54 -2.38 -4.78 11.03
CA ARG A 54 -2.17 -5.94 11.91
C ARG A 54 -2.49 -7.26 11.21
N ASP A 55 -3.07 -7.16 10.03
CA ASP A 55 -3.49 -8.28 9.22
C ASP A 55 -2.42 -8.65 8.19
N ALA A 56 -2.00 -9.91 8.22
CA ALA A 56 -0.94 -10.45 7.35
C ALA A 56 -1.42 -10.59 5.89
N GLU A 57 -2.71 -10.81 5.65
CA GLU A 57 -3.26 -10.89 4.29
C GLU A 57 -3.25 -9.50 3.64
N VAL A 58 -3.64 -8.47 4.38
CA VAL A 58 -3.54 -7.07 3.94
C VAL A 58 -2.08 -6.70 3.68
N TYR A 59 -1.16 -7.08 4.56
CA TYR A 59 0.27 -6.83 4.36
C TYR A 59 0.77 -7.44 3.04
N ASN A 60 0.45 -8.71 2.81
CA ASN A 60 0.83 -9.40 1.59
C ASN A 60 0.18 -8.78 0.35
N ALA A 61 -1.10 -8.38 0.43
CA ALA A 61 -1.80 -7.70 -0.66
C ALA A 61 -1.19 -6.34 -1.02
N ILE A 62 -0.71 -5.58 -0.03
CA ILE A 62 0.00 -4.31 -0.25
C ILE A 62 1.35 -4.58 -0.92
N LEU A 63 2.12 -5.56 -0.45
CA LEU A 63 3.42 -5.90 -1.04
C LEU A 63 3.31 -6.43 -2.47
N GLN A 64 2.29 -7.23 -2.75
CA GLN A 64 2.02 -7.76 -4.09
C GLN A 64 1.30 -6.77 -5.00
N TYR A 65 0.94 -5.58 -4.49
CA TYR A 65 0.25 -4.59 -5.28
C TYR A 65 1.09 -4.16 -6.47
N LYS A 66 0.60 -4.51 -7.64
CA LYS A 66 1.08 -4.01 -8.92
C LYS A 66 -0.05 -3.20 -9.52
N PRO A 67 0.17 -1.93 -9.89
CA PRO A 67 -0.84 -1.17 -10.60
C PRO A 67 -1.18 -1.93 -11.90
N SER A 68 -2.37 -2.53 -11.96
CA SER A 68 -2.88 -3.16 -13.18
C SER A 68 -3.27 -2.04 -14.13
N GLY A 69 -2.50 -1.87 -15.20
CA GLY A 69 -2.75 -0.81 -16.19
C GLY A 69 -1.53 -0.27 -16.93
N PHE A 70 -0.32 -0.76 -16.67
CA PHE A 70 0.86 -0.41 -17.48
C PHE A 70 1.35 -1.62 -18.28
N GLU A 71 0.50 -2.13 -19.17
CA GLU A 71 1.00 -2.75 -20.39
C GLU A 71 1.55 -1.62 -21.29
N ARG A 72 2.79 -1.81 -21.73
CA ARG A 72 3.60 -0.86 -22.51
C ARG A 72 2.84 -0.33 -23.74
N GLY A 73 2.79 0.98 -23.87
CA GLY A 73 2.79 1.67 -25.17
C GLY A 73 4.19 2.20 -25.43
#